data_AF-A0AAV6HA85-F1
#
_entry.id   AF-A0AAV6HA85-F1
#
_cell.length_a   1.000
_cell.length_b   1.000
_cell.length_c   1.000
_cell.angle_alpha   90.00
_cell.angle_beta   90.00
_cell.angle_gamma   90.00
#
_symmetry.space_group_name_H-M   'P 1'
#
loop_
_entity.id
_entity.type
_entity.pdbx_description
1 polymer ?
#
loop_
_entity_poly.entity_id
_entity_poly.type
_entity_poly.pdbx_seq_one_letter_code
_entity_poly.pdbx_strand_id
1 'polypeptide(L)'
;MIVQAVMRAGAGLVGVCLVLFVQLPARASASRTPPQDVDECAKSLDNCSIDAICQNTPRSYKCICKSGYKGDGKHCEDIDECVGEYTGGCVHDCINIPGNYRCTCYDGFRLAHDGHNCLDVDECLEDNGGCQQICVNMMGSYECRCREGYFLQ
;
A
#
# COMPACT_ATOMS: atom_id res chain seq x y z
N MET A 1 73.81 12.99 -70.64
CA MET A 1 72.37 12.85 -70.90
C MET A 1 71.67 13.00 -69.54
N ILE A 2 70.83 13.97 -69.19
CA ILE A 2 70.10 15.04 -69.88
C ILE A 2 69.87 16.16 -68.83
N VAL A 3 70.22 17.39 -69.21
CA VAL A 3 69.63 18.73 -68.95
C VAL A 3 69.56 19.33 -67.53
N GLN A 4 70.29 20.45 -67.38
CA GLN A 4 70.10 21.50 -66.38
C GLN A 4 68.81 22.30 -66.61
N ALA A 5 68.16 22.77 -65.54
CA ALA A 5 67.38 24.01 -65.59
C ALA A 5 67.47 24.77 -64.26
N VAL A 6 68.18 25.90 -64.30
CA VAL A 6 68.13 26.99 -63.31
C VAL A 6 66.99 27.92 -63.71
N MET A 7 66.05 28.24 -62.82
CA MET A 7 65.24 29.47 -62.91
C MET A 7 64.70 29.92 -61.53
N ARG A 8 65.34 30.99 -61.03
CA ARG A 8 64.80 32.24 -60.43
C ARG A 8 63.97 32.20 -59.13
N ALA A 9 64.54 32.90 -58.14
CA ALA A 9 63.81 33.53 -57.04
C ALA A 9 62.80 34.55 -57.58
N GLY A 10 61.54 34.40 -57.18
CA GLY A 10 60.46 35.36 -57.40
C GLY A 10 59.85 35.74 -56.05
N ALA A 11 59.85 37.04 -55.78
CA ALA A 11 59.35 37.66 -54.54
C ALA A 11 57.85 37.39 -54.31
N GLY A 12 57.47 37.23 -53.04
CA GLY A 12 56.06 37.28 -52.62
C GLY A 12 55.76 36.47 -51.36
N LEU A 13 56.13 36.97 -50.18
CA LEU A 13 55.55 36.48 -48.91
C LEU A 13 54.46 37.44 -48.47
N VAL A 14 53.23 37.07 -48.85
CA VAL A 14 51.99 37.56 -48.27
C VAL A 14 51.90 37.07 -46.83
N GLY A 15 51.53 37.99 -45.94
CA GLY A 15 51.21 37.89 -44.52
C GLY A 15 51.20 36.52 -43.82
N VAL A 16 51.93 36.46 -42.70
CA VAL A 16 51.55 35.61 -41.57
C VAL A 16 51.39 36.54 -40.37
N CYS A 17 50.16 36.99 -40.14
CA CYS A 17 49.76 37.61 -38.88
C CYS A 17 49.90 36.53 -37.80
N LEU A 18 50.89 36.66 -36.93
CA LEU A 18 51.14 35.74 -35.82
C LEU A 18 49.98 35.89 -34.82
N VAL A 19 48.89 35.15 -35.04
CA VAL A 19 47.77 35.08 -34.09
C VAL A 19 48.29 34.33 -32.86
N LEU A 20 48.65 35.07 -31.82
CA LEU A 20 48.89 34.51 -30.49
C LEU A 20 47.56 33.88 -30.04
N PHE A 21 47.46 32.56 -30.18
CA PHE A 21 46.39 31.76 -29.59
C PHE A 21 46.53 31.83 -28.07
N VAL A 22 45.90 32.84 -27.45
CA VAL A 22 45.56 32.75 -26.03
C VAL A 22 44.56 31.61 -25.93
N GLN A 23 45.02 30.46 -25.46
CA GLN A 23 44.15 29.35 -25.09
C GLN A 23 43.26 29.83 -23.93
N LEU A 24 42.07 30.34 -24.27
CA LEU A 24 40.99 30.46 -23.30
C LEU A 24 40.78 29.06 -22.72
N PRO A 25 40.75 28.90 -21.38
CA PRO A 25 40.50 27.59 -20.80
C PRO A 25 39.19 27.08 -21.37
N ALA A 26 39.23 25.87 -21.92
CA ALA A 26 38.05 25.18 -22.43
C ALA A 26 36.99 25.24 -21.32
N ARG A 27 35.90 25.95 -21.60
CA ARG A 27 34.75 26.02 -20.71
C ARG A 27 34.30 24.57 -20.51
N ALA A 28 34.46 24.05 -19.30
CA ALA A 28 34.04 22.70 -18.95
C ALA A 28 32.59 22.55 -19.41
N SER A 29 32.38 21.65 -20.37
CA SER A 29 31.06 21.37 -20.92
C SER A 29 30.16 20.93 -19.76
N ALA A 30 28.97 21.53 -19.68
CA ALA A 30 27.96 21.18 -18.70
C ALA A 30 27.82 19.65 -18.58
N SER A 31 27.78 19.16 -17.34
CA SER A 31 27.60 17.75 -16.98
C SER A 31 26.53 17.10 -17.87
N ARG A 32 26.96 16.21 -18.77
CA ARG A 32 26.07 15.41 -19.63
C ARG A 32 25.53 14.20 -18.85
N THR A 33 24.99 14.44 -17.66
CA THR A 33 24.17 13.43 -17.00
C THR A 33 22.89 13.26 -17.82
N PRO A 34 22.58 12.03 -18.29
CA PRO A 34 21.31 11.78 -18.95
C PRO A 34 20.16 12.17 -18.00
N PRO A 35 19.03 12.65 -18.53
CA PRO A 35 17.88 12.98 -17.70
C PRO A 35 17.46 11.72 -16.94
N GLN A 36 17.63 11.78 -15.62
CA GLN A 36 17.20 10.73 -14.72
C GLN A 36 15.79 11.05 -14.26
N ASP A 37 14.97 9.99 -14.17
CA ASP A 37 13.66 10.07 -13.58
C ASP A 37 13.74 10.58 -12.12
N VAL A 38 12.85 11.49 -11.76
CA VAL A 38 12.73 11.94 -10.38
C VAL A 38 11.78 10.98 -9.71
N ASP A 39 12.26 10.20 -8.74
CA ASP A 39 11.38 9.41 -7.91
C ASP A 39 10.66 10.34 -6.92
N GLU A 40 9.44 10.74 -7.24
CA GLU A 40 8.66 11.64 -6.39
C GLU A 40 8.27 10.98 -5.06
N CYS A 41 8.07 9.66 -5.06
CA CYS A 41 7.72 8.90 -3.85
C CYS A 41 8.89 8.85 -2.86
N ALA A 42 10.11 8.58 -3.34
CA ALA A 42 11.31 8.54 -2.49
C ALA A 42 11.73 9.94 -1.98
N LYS A 43 11.35 10.99 -2.70
CA LYS A 43 11.65 12.38 -2.34
C LYS A 43 10.52 13.07 -1.57
N SER A 44 9.42 12.37 -1.30
CA SER A 44 8.22 12.93 -0.67
C SER A 44 7.73 14.21 -1.38
N LEU A 45 7.76 14.19 -2.71
CA LEU A 45 7.25 15.25 -3.60
C LEU A 45 5.88 14.89 -4.18
N ASP A 46 5.35 13.71 -3.84
CA ASP A 46 4.01 13.30 -4.22
C ASP A 46 2.94 14.04 -3.40
N ASN A 47 1.69 13.93 -3.85
CA ASN A 47 0.54 14.43 -3.12
C ASN A 47 -0.52 13.33 -2.92
N CYS A 48 -0.06 12.09 -2.73
CA CYS A 48 -0.94 10.97 -2.47
C CYS A 48 -1.63 11.11 -1.10
N SER A 49 -2.80 10.49 -0.96
CA SER A 49 -3.44 10.35 0.35
C SER A 49 -2.51 9.60 1.30
N ILE A 50 -2.61 9.87 2.61
CA ILE A 50 -1.95 9.05 3.63
C ILE A 50 -2.40 7.59 3.58
N ASP A 51 -3.62 7.35 3.08
CA ASP A 51 -4.22 6.02 2.86
C ASP A 51 -4.06 5.53 1.42
N ALA A 52 -3.06 6.05 0.70
CA ALA A 52 -2.64 5.57 -0.60
C ALA A 52 -1.19 5.08 -0.60
N ILE A 53 -0.87 4.29 -1.62
CA ILE A 53 0.47 3.86 -1.98
C ILE A 53 0.92 4.74 -3.15
N CYS A 54 2.07 5.38 -2.99
CA CYS A 54 2.75 6.08 -4.07
C CYS A 54 3.55 5.07 -4.90
N GLN A 55 3.30 5.05 -6.21
CA GLN A 55 4.04 4.24 -7.17
C GLN A 55 4.75 5.15 -8.17
N ASN A 56 6.08 5.15 -8.14
CA ASN A 56 6.88 5.90 -9.10
C ASN A 56 6.75 5.30 -10.51
N THR A 57 6.69 6.15 -11.53
CA THR A 57 6.60 5.77 -12.94
C THR A 57 7.53 6.63 -13.79
N PRO A 58 7.90 6.22 -15.01
CA PRO A 58 8.74 7.07 -15.85
C PRO A 58 8.06 8.42 -16.15
N ARG A 59 8.68 9.50 -15.66
CA ARG A 59 8.28 10.91 -15.78
C ARG A 59 7.09 11.34 -14.91
N SER A 60 6.66 10.55 -13.92
CA SER A 60 5.53 10.87 -13.01
C SER A 60 5.42 9.84 -11.89
N TYR A 61 4.44 10.01 -11.01
CA TYR A 61 3.99 8.97 -10.08
C TYR A 61 2.48 8.70 -10.21
N LYS A 62 2.02 7.62 -9.60
CA LYS A 62 0.60 7.28 -9.41
C LYS A 62 0.32 7.09 -7.93
N CYS A 63 -0.87 7.52 -7.51
CA CYS A 63 -1.39 7.25 -6.18
C CYS A 63 -2.49 6.20 -6.31
N ILE A 64 -2.43 5.16 -5.48
CA ILE A 64 -3.40 4.06 -5.49
C ILE A 64 -3.88 3.89 -4.05
N CYS A 65 -5.18 3.96 -3.78
CA CYS A 65 -5.68 3.74 -2.43
C CYS A 65 -5.24 2.37 -1.89
N LYS A 66 -4.88 2.33 -0.60
CA LYS A 66 -4.57 1.07 0.09
C LYS A 66 -5.79 0.15 0.07
N SER A 67 -5.55 -1.15 0.27
CA SER A 67 -6.63 -2.12 0.48
C SER A 67 -7.56 -1.67 1.60
N GLY A 68 -8.86 -1.85 1.42
CA GLY A 68 -9.89 -1.34 2.35
C GLY A 68 -10.31 0.12 2.10
N TYR A 69 -9.71 0.80 1.13
CA TYR A 69 -10.04 2.18 0.78
C TYR A 69 -10.44 2.33 -0.68
N LYS A 70 -11.30 3.32 -0.97
CA LYS A 70 -11.75 3.69 -2.32
C LYS A 70 -11.49 5.17 -2.59
N GLY A 71 -11.28 5.52 -3.86
CA GLY A 71 -11.08 6.91 -4.28
C GLY A 71 -10.13 7.06 -5.45
N ASP A 72 -9.57 8.25 -5.62
CA ASP A 72 -8.69 8.62 -6.74
C ASP A 72 -7.18 8.50 -6.40
N GLY A 73 -6.85 8.02 -5.19
CA GLY A 73 -5.48 7.90 -4.69
C GLY A 73 -4.96 9.18 -4.02
N LYS A 74 -5.55 10.35 -4.28
CA LYS A 74 -5.25 11.61 -3.57
C LYS A 74 -6.22 11.85 -2.42
N HIS A 75 -7.45 11.41 -2.62
CA HIS A 75 -8.48 11.26 -1.60
C HIS A 75 -8.89 9.80 -1.57
N CYS A 76 -8.66 9.16 -0.43
CA CYS A 76 -9.04 7.78 -0.19
C CYS A 76 -9.95 7.77 1.04
N GLU A 77 -11.11 7.17 0.88
CA GLU A 77 -12.10 6.99 1.93
C GLU A 77 -12.19 5.51 2.28
N ASP A 78 -12.38 5.23 3.56
CA ASP A 78 -12.61 3.89 4.05
C ASP A 78 -13.82 3.25 3.36
N ILE A 79 -13.68 1.97 2.99
CA ILE A 79 -14.79 1.18 2.48
C ILE A 79 -15.48 0.60 3.70
N ASP A 80 -16.70 1.04 3.98
CA ASP A 80 -17.51 0.40 5.02
C ASP A 80 -18.05 -0.93 4.50
N GLU A 81 -17.44 -2.04 4.91
CA GLU A 81 -17.91 -3.38 4.51
C GLU A 81 -19.19 -3.81 5.23
N CYS A 82 -19.62 -3.07 6.25
CA CYS A 82 -20.82 -3.38 7.03
C CYS A 82 -22.10 -2.76 6.46
N VAL A 83 -22.01 -1.92 5.42
CA VAL A 83 -23.17 -1.34 4.74
C VAL A 83 -23.47 -2.03 3.41
N GLY A 84 -24.76 -2.27 3.14
CA GLY A 84 -25.23 -2.88 1.90
C GLY A 84 -26.03 -4.15 2.14
N GLU A 85 -26.15 -4.98 1.09
CA GLU A 85 -26.93 -6.23 1.13
C GLU A 85 -26.16 -7.37 1.85
N TYR A 86 -24.84 -7.24 1.96
CA TYR A 86 -23.96 -8.23 2.56
C TYR A 86 -23.09 -7.53 3.62
N THR A 87 -23.46 -7.65 4.90
CA THR A 87 -22.84 -7.03 6.08
C THR A 87 -21.46 -7.60 6.38
N GLY A 88 -20.54 -7.49 5.42
CA GLY A 88 -19.22 -8.12 5.46
C GLY A 88 -19.29 -9.65 5.53
N GLY A 89 -20.45 -10.26 5.26
CA GLY A 89 -20.66 -11.70 5.44
C GLY A 89 -20.70 -12.17 6.89
N CYS A 90 -20.84 -11.25 7.84
CA CYS A 90 -21.01 -11.59 9.25
C CYS A 90 -22.39 -12.22 9.52
N VAL A 91 -22.43 -13.31 10.30
CA VAL A 91 -23.69 -13.93 10.73
C VAL A 91 -24.42 -13.08 11.78
N HIS A 92 -23.67 -12.50 12.71
CA HIS A 92 -24.16 -11.55 13.70
C HIS A 92 -23.67 -10.14 13.32
N ASP A 93 -23.08 -9.41 14.27
CA ASP A 93 -22.71 -8.01 14.07
C ASP A 93 -21.45 -7.85 13.20
N CYS A 94 -21.46 -6.81 12.38
CA CYS A 94 -20.31 -6.34 11.62
C CYS A 94 -19.85 -5.01 12.21
N ILE A 95 -18.53 -4.88 12.44
CA ILE A 95 -17.91 -3.64 12.91
C ILE A 95 -16.93 -3.16 11.85
N ASN A 96 -17.23 -1.99 11.27
CA ASN A 96 -16.34 -1.33 10.32
C ASN A 96 -15.14 -0.70 11.04
N ILE A 97 -13.94 -0.85 10.47
CA ILE A 97 -12.67 -0.40 11.04
C ILE A 97 -11.84 0.24 9.91
N PRO A 98 -11.21 1.42 10.07
CA PRO A 98 -10.42 2.00 8.98
C PRO A 98 -9.43 1.01 8.32
N GLY A 99 -9.69 0.68 7.05
CA GLY A 99 -8.94 -0.24 6.20
C GLY A 99 -9.34 -1.73 6.26
N ASN A 100 -10.34 -2.11 7.07
CA ASN A 100 -10.86 -3.50 7.16
C ASN A 100 -12.21 -3.56 7.95
N TYR A 101 -12.65 -4.75 8.33
CA TYR A 101 -13.77 -4.94 9.22
C TYR A 101 -13.56 -6.21 10.05
N ARG A 102 -14.46 -6.43 11.02
CA ARG A 102 -14.55 -7.72 11.71
C ARG A 102 -15.97 -8.05 12.09
N CYS A 103 -16.26 -9.34 12.13
CA CYS A 103 -17.49 -9.84 12.68
C CYS A 103 -17.37 -10.04 14.20
N THR A 104 -18.47 -9.82 14.90
CA THR A 104 -18.60 -10.09 16.33
C THR A 104 -19.87 -10.90 16.59
N CYS A 105 -19.83 -11.76 17.60
CA CYS A 105 -20.95 -12.59 17.97
C CYS A 105 -21.66 -12.02 19.20
N TYR A 106 -22.98 -12.18 19.26
CA TYR A 106 -23.76 -11.94 20.48
C TYR A 106 -23.26 -12.79 21.65
N ASP A 107 -23.64 -12.38 22.86
CA ASP A 107 -23.37 -13.15 24.09
C ASP A 107 -23.88 -14.58 23.97
N GLY A 108 -23.15 -15.54 24.55
CA GLY A 108 -23.42 -16.98 24.40
C GLY A 108 -22.85 -17.60 23.11
N PHE A 109 -22.19 -16.81 22.26
CA PHE A 109 -21.56 -17.31 21.03
C PHE A 109 -20.09 -16.92 20.96
N ARG A 110 -19.30 -17.72 20.25
CA ARG A 110 -17.90 -17.44 19.92
C ARG A 110 -17.70 -17.41 18.41
N LEU A 111 -16.80 -16.55 17.96
CA LEU A 111 -16.46 -16.44 16.54
C LEU A 111 -15.77 -17.72 16.06
N ALA A 112 -16.23 -18.25 14.93
CA ALA A 112 -15.62 -19.39 14.27
C ALA A 112 -14.27 -19.03 13.64
N HIS A 113 -13.49 -20.04 13.25
CA HIS A 113 -12.18 -19.85 12.63
C HIS A 113 -12.22 -19.16 11.27
N ASP A 114 -13.37 -19.18 10.59
CA ASP A 114 -13.58 -18.43 9.34
C ASP A 114 -13.71 -16.92 9.57
N GLY A 115 -13.90 -16.47 10.82
CA GLY A 115 -14.04 -15.05 11.15
C GLY A 115 -15.42 -14.45 10.84
N HIS A 116 -16.40 -15.26 10.41
CA HIS A 116 -17.72 -14.81 9.98
C HIS A 116 -18.88 -15.52 10.70
N ASN A 117 -18.74 -16.81 10.97
CA ASN A 117 -19.77 -17.61 11.62
C ASN A 117 -19.67 -17.50 13.15
N CYS A 118 -20.81 -17.62 13.81
CA CYS A 118 -20.90 -17.65 15.26
C CYS A 118 -21.32 -19.05 15.72
N LEU A 119 -20.49 -19.64 16.59
CA LEU A 119 -20.73 -20.96 17.15
C LEU A 119 -21.26 -20.79 18.57
N ASP A 120 -22.29 -21.53 18.87
CA ASP A 120 -22.84 -21.65 20.22
C ASP A 120 -21.74 -22.06 21.21
N VAL A 121 -21.70 -21.40 22.36
CA VAL A 121 -20.84 -21.76 23.48
C VAL A 121 -21.62 -22.71 24.36
N ASP A 122 -21.17 -23.96 24.48
CA ASP A 122 -21.81 -24.90 25.39
C ASP A 122 -21.32 -24.66 26.82
N GLU A 123 -22.07 -23.90 27.60
CA GLU A 123 -21.71 -23.59 28.99
C GLU A 123 -21.79 -24.82 29.89
N CYS A 124 -22.48 -25.89 29.49
CA CYS A 124 -22.56 -27.13 30.25
C CYS A 124 -21.26 -27.92 30.27
N LEU A 125 -20.33 -27.65 29.34
CA LEU A 125 -19.03 -28.32 29.30
C LEU A 125 -18.09 -27.85 30.42
N GLU A 126 -18.28 -26.62 30.92
CA GLU A 126 -17.44 -26.02 31.96
C GLU A 126 -18.23 -25.94 33.27
N ASP A 127 -17.75 -26.65 34.30
CA ASP A 127 -18.39 -26.72 35.64
C ASP A 127 -19.91 -26.97 35.61
N ASN A 128 -20.40 -27.74 34.62
CA ASN A 128 -21.83 -28.01 34.42
C ASN A 128 -22.68 -26.72 34.30
N GLY A 129 -22.13 -25.63 33.75
CA GLY A 129 -22.78 -24.32 33.69
C GLY A 129 -23.05 -23.70 35.07
N GLY A 130 -22.43 -24.21 36.13
CA GLY A 130 -22.78 -23.87 37.52
C GLY A 130 -24.10 -24.48 37.99
N CYS A 131 -24.71 -25.40 37.24
CA CYS A 131 -25.94 -26.06 37.63
C CYS A 131 -25.69 -27.12 38.72
N GLN A 132 -26.57 -27.15 39.73
CA GLN A 132 -26.48 -28.16 40.80
C GLN A 132 -26.77 -29.58 40.30
N GLN A 133 -27.65 -29.71 39.31
CA GLN A 133 -28.13 -31.01 38.83
C GLN A 133 -27.91 -31.15 37.33
N ILE A 134 -28.90 -30.81 36.50
CA ILE A 134 -28.86 -31.04 35.05
C ILE A 134 -28.61 -29.70 34.39
N CYS A 135 -27.59 -29.61 33.54
CA CYS A 135 -27.42 -28.52 32.59
C CYS A 135 -27.94 -28.93 31.21
N VAL A 136 -28.70 -28.06 30.56
CA VAL A 136 -29.16 -28.23 29.19
C VAL A 136 -28.68 -27.05 28.36
N ASN A 137 -27.76 -27.33 27.43
CA ASN A 137 -27.27 -26.33 26.50
C ASN A 137 -28.38 -25.88 25.54
N MET A 138 -28.44 -24.59 25.23
CA MET A 138 -29.39 -23.97 24.33
C MET A 138 -28.67 -23.00 23.40
N MET A 139 -29.28 -22.64 22.27
CA MET A 139 -28.66 -21.67 21.36
C MET A 139 -28.52 -20.30 22.04
N GLY A 140 -27.29 -19.88 22.32
CA GLY A 140 -26.91 -18.62 22.94
C GLY A 140 -27.09 -18.57 24.46
N SER A 141 -27.36 -19.70 25.11
CA SER A 141 -27.56 -19.77 26.57
C SER A 141 -27.62 -21.21 27.08
N TYR A 142 -27.93 -21.39 28.35
CA TYR A 142 -28.18 -22.70 28.94
C TYR A 142 -29.24 -22.59 30.04
N GLU A 143 -29.85 -23.73 30.37
CA GLU A 143 -30.83 -23.80 31.45
C GLU A 143 -30.45 -24.90 32.46
N CYS A 144 -30.50 -24.55 33.74
CA CYS A 144 -30.40 -25.53 34.82
C CYS A 144 -31.75 -26.17 35.08
N ARG A 145 -31.80 -27.50 35.14
CA ARG A 145 -33.00 -28.28 35.42
C ARG A 145 -32.84 -29.18 36.64
N CYS A 146 -33.95 -29.39 37.33
CA CYS A 146 -34.05 -30.33 38.42
C CYS A 146 -34.40 -31.75 37.92
N ARG A 147 -33.86 -32.75 38.61
CA ARG A 147 -34.36 -34.13 38.58
C ARG A 147 -35.79 -34.15 39.15
N GLU A 148 -36.52 -35.19 38.77
CA GLU A 148 -37.88 -35.40 39.24
C GLU A 148 -37.96 -35.35 40.79
N GLY A 149 -38.92 -34.59 41.31
CA GLY A 149 -39.12 -34.38 42.75
C GLY A 149 -38.36 -33.20 43.38
N TYR A 150 -37.58 -32.44 42.60
CA TYR A 150 -36.85 -31.24 43.06
C TYR A 150 -37.36 -29.97 42.33
N PHE A 151 -37.16 -28.79 42.94
CA PHE A 151 -37.49 -27.48 42.35
C PHE A 151 -36.31 -26.50 42.49
N LEU A 152 -36.21 -25.56 41.55
CA LEU A 152 -35.25 -24.45 41.62
C LEU A 152 -35.71 -23.44 42.68
N GLN A 153 -34.84 -23.04 43.59
CA GLN A 153 -35.11 -22.00 44.59
C GLN A 153 -34.79 -20.60 44.05
#